data_AF-A0A1X6NJB8-F1
#
_entry.id   AF-A0A1X6NJB8-F1
#
_cell.length_a   1.000
_cell.length_b   1.000
_cell.length_c   1.000
_cell.angle_alpha   90.00
_cell.angle_beta   90.00
_cell.angle_gamma   90.00
#
_symmetry.space_group_name_H-M   'P 1'
#
loop_
_entity.id
_entity.type
_entity.pdbx_description
1 polymer ?
#
loop_
_entity_poly.entity_id
_entity_poly.type
_entity_poly.pdbx_seq_one_letter_code
_entity_poly.pdbx_strand_id
1 'polypeptide(L)'
;MNVEMDFRYVTMAGFGDFRRRTGELSPAAAGGRPTPPHPQSVWAKSIRAMPAYMRPRALALRPGGATTTRLAGRTQIAVIVGDTVFVHGGLRPSHLGAGGGKGVPVGEAALAAMNRGCREWLLGDAPKPAVLRGGSSPVWSRHYSRVGLKSDSPECGSLGESLQLLHVKRMVVGHTPQMGGISGACDGRVWRIDTGMAKAYGGMTEALEIERSGKVRILNAMAGVVPSSFRMNP
;
A
#
# COMPACT_ATOMS: atom_id res chain seq x y z
N MET A 1 -11.51 -1.33 0.30
CA MET A 1 -10.74 -1.18 -0.97
C MET A 1 -11.51 -1.79 -2.13
N ASN A 2 -11.20 -1.43 -3.39
CA ASN A 2 -11.90 -1.96 -4.58
C ASN A 2 -11.84 -3.50 -4.68
N VAL A 3 -10.71 -4.11 -4.31
CA VAL A 3 -10.55 -5.59 -4.26
C VAL A 3 -11.47 -6.26 -3.24
N GLU A 4 -12.00 -5.50 -2.29
CA GLU A 4 -12.97 -5.94 -1.29
C GLU A 4 -14.39 -5.46 -1.62
N MET A 5 -14.65 -5.05 -2.87
CA MET A 5 -15.95 -4.53 -3.32
C MET A 5 -16.41 -3.22 -2.66
N ASP A 6 -15.48 -2.51 -2.02
CA ASP A 6 -15.75 -1.19 -1.46
C ASP A 6 -15.39 -0.12 -2.50
N PHE A 7 -16.44 0.48 -3.07
CA PHE A 7 -16.37 1.48 -4.14
C PHE A 7 -16.76 2.88 -3.69
N ARG A 8 -16.78 3.17 -2.38
CA ARG A 8 -17.23 4.46 -1.82
C ARG A 8 -16.55 5.69 -2.42
N TYR A 9 -15.33 5.54 -2.95
CA TYR A 9 -14.52 6.62 -3.51
C TYR A 9 -14.35 6.52 -5.05
N VAL A 10 -15.10 5.66 -5.73
CA VAL A 10 -15.00 5.49 -7.19
C VAL A 10 -15.94 6.46 -7.89
N THR A 11 -15.40 7.26 -8.82
CA THR A 11 -16.19 8.17 -9.65
C THR A 11 -16.88 7.43 -10.80
N MET A 12 -17.90 8.05 -11.40
CA MET A 12 -18.55 7.50 -12.60
C MET A 12 -17.59 7.30 -13.77
N ALA A 13 -16.66 8.24 -13.98
CA ALA A 13 -15.59 8.09 -14.95
C ALA A 13 -14.72 6.85 -14.65
N GLY A 14 -14.35 6.66 -13.37
CA GLY A 14 -13.63 5.48 -12.92
C GLY A 14 -14.37 4.19 -13.28
N PHE A 15 -15.67 4.06 -12.98
CA PHE A 15 -16.46 2.90 -13.42
C PHE A 15 -16.44 2.71 -14.95
N GLY A 16 -16.44 3.81 -15.71
CA GLY A 16 -16.32 3.83 -17.16
C GLY A 16 -15.04 3.17 -17.71
N ASP A 17 -13.91 3.27 -17.01
CA ASP A 17 -12.63 2.69 -17.46
C ASP A 17 -12.66 1.16 -17.64
N PHE A 18 -13.56 0.49 -16.92
CA PHE A 18 -13.71 -0.97 -16.98
C PHE A 18 -14.79 -1.42 -17.97
N ARG A 19 -15.62 -0.50 -18.48
CA ARG A 19 -16.64 -0.82 -19.51
C ARG A 19 -16.01 -1.09 -20.87
N ARG A 20 -14.91 -0.41 -21.21
CA ARG A 20 -14.22 -0.53 -22.50
C ARG A 20 -13.28 -1.74 -22.61
N ARG A 21 -13.00 -2.42 -21.49
CA ARG A 21 -12.01 -3.51 -21.41
C ARG A 21 -12.64 -4.90 -21.29
N THR A 22 -13.94 -5.03 -21.48
CA THR A 22 -14.69 -6.29 -21.27
C THR A 22 -14.18 -7.46 -22.13
N GLY A 23 -13.55 -7.21 -23.29
CA GLY A 23 -12.87 -8.23 -24.10
C GLY A 23 -11.47 -8.62 -23.62
N GLU A 24 -10.72 -7.69 -23.01
CA GLU A 24 -9.36 -7.90 -22.49
C GLU A 24 -9.32 -8.48 -21.07
N LEU A 25 -10.45 -8.43 -20.36
CA LEU A 25 -10.60 -8.89 -18.97
C LEU A 25 -11.09 -10.35 -18.88
N SER A 26 -11.22 -11.04 -20.02
CA SER A 26 -11.41 -12.49 -20.03
C SER A 26 -10.12 -13.18 -19.53
N PRO A 27 -10.21 -14.19 -18.65
CA PRO A 27 -9.04 -15.00 -18.25
C PRO A 27 -8.24 -15.54 -19.45
N ALA A 28 -8.91 -15.77 -20.59
CA ALA A 28 -8.31 -16.24 -21.83
C ALA A 28 -7.35 -15.21 -22.50
N ALA A 29 -7.58 -13.91 -22.32
CA ALA A 29 -6.76 -12.86 -22.92
C ALA A 29 -5.44 -12.60 -22.15
N ALA A 30 -5.30 -13.14 -20.94
CA ALA A 30 -4.16 -12.90 -20.06
C ALA A 30 -3.05 -13.98 -20.14
N GLY A 31 -3.17 -14.97 -21.05
CA GLY A 31 -2.19 -16.07 -21.18
C GLY A 31 -2.04 -16.95 -19.93
N GLY A 32 -2.92 -16.78 -18.95
CA GLY A 32 -2.95 -17.59 -17.73
C GLY A 32 -3.61 -18.93 -18.01
N ARG A 33 -3.15 -19.99 -17.32
CA ARG A 33 -3.93 -21.24 -17.23
C ARG A 33 -5.38 -20.90 -16.90
N PRO A 34 -6.38 -21.61 -17.45
CA PRO A 34 -7.74 -21.52 -16.96
C PRO A 34 -7.68 -21.76 -15.46
N THR A 35 -7.87 -20.71 -14.65
CA THR A 35 -8.12 -20.91 -13.23
C THR A 35 -9.35 -21.79 -13.19
N PRO A 36 -9.34 -22.95 -12.50
CA PRO A 36 -10.54 -23.75 -12.34
C PRO A 36 -11.64 -22.80 -11.88
N PRO A 37 -12.90 -23.00 -12.31
CA PRO A 37 -13.99 -22.15 -11.86
C PRO A 37 -13.97 -22.19 -10.33
N HIS A 38 -13.42 -21.14 -9.71
CA HIS A 38 -13.54 -20.96 -8.27
C HIS A 38 -15.06 -21.04 -8.04
N PRO A 39 -15.54 -21.97 -7.20
CA PRO A 39 -16.95 -22.32 -7.10
C PRO A 39 -17.71 -21.01 -7.03
N GLN A 40 -18.45 -20.72 -8.10
CA GLN A 40 -19.18 -19.47 -8.37
C GLN A 40 -18.88 -18.41 -7.30
N SER A 41 -17.73 -17.72 -7.44
CA SER A 41 -17.01 -16.99 -6.37
C SER A 41 -17.92 -16.47 -5.25
N VAL A 42 -17.51 -16.46 -3.98
CA VAL A 42 -18.25 -15.81 -2.87
C VAL A 42 -18.80 -14.40 -3.22
N TRP A 43 -18.19 -13.75 -4.22
CA TRP A 43 -18.58 -12.47 -4.78
C TRP A 43 -19.66 -12.49 -5.87
N ALA A 44 -20.00 -13.63 -6.49
CA ALA A 44 -20.87 -13.73 -7.66
C ALA A 44 -22.28 -13.24 -7.36
N LYS A 45 -22.84 -13.60 -6.20
CA LYS A 45 -24.13 -13.08 -5.72
C LYS A 45 -24.06 -11.57 -5.52
N SER A 46 -23.02 -11.10 -4.82
CA SER A 46 -22.81 -9.67 -4.54
C SER A 46 -22.64 -8.84 -5.82
N ILE A 47 -21.86 -9.32 -6.79
CA ILE A 47 -21.64 -8.64 -8.08
C ILE A 47 -22.93 -8.60 -8.89
N ARG A 48 -23.72 -9.68 -8.92
CA ARG A 48 -25.00 -9.71 -9.63
C ARG A 48 -26.00 -8.70 -9.06
N ALA A 49 -25.98 -8.51 -7.74
CA ALA A 49 -26.81 -7.53 -7.04
C ALA A 49 -26.36 -6.07 -7.24
N MET A 50 -25.12 -5.83 -7.67
CA MET A 50 -24.64 -4.46 -7.93
C MET A 50 -25.30 -3.83 -9.16
N PRO A 51 -25.40 -2.48 -9.22
CA PRO A 51 -25.76 -1.76 -10.44
C PRO A 51 -24.88 -2.17 -11.63
N ALA A 52 -25.47 -2.28 -12.81
CA ALA A 52 -24.80 -2.80 -14.00
C ALA A 52 -23.49 -2.08 -14.33
N TYR A 53 -23.41 -0.76 -14.10
CA TYR A 53 -22.22 0.05 -14.35
C TYR A 53 -21.04 -0.26 -13.41
N MET A 54 -21.28 -0.88 -12.24
CA MET A 54 -20.23 -1.25 -11.27
C MET A 54 -19.62 -2.62 -11.57
N ARG A 55 -20.40 -3.53 -12.16
CA ARG A 55 -20.04 -4.95 -12.31
C ARG A 55 -18.71 -5.19 -13.05
N PRO A 56 -18.38 -4.48 -14.16
CA PRO A 56 -17.10 -4.69 -14.85
C PRO A 56 -15.88 -4.42 -13.95
N ARG A 57 -15.93 -3.36 -13.15
CA ARG A 57 -14.87 -3.02 -12.19
C ARG A 57 -14.75 -4.09 -11.11
N ALA A 58 -15.87 -4.53 -10.56
CA ALA A 58 -15.92 -5.57 -9.54
C ALA A 58 -15.34 -6.90 -10.05
N LEU A 59 -15.69 -7.30 -11.26
CA LEU A 59 -15.14 -8.52 -11.90
C LEU A 59 -13.63 -8.43 -12.16
N ALA A 60 -13.14 -7.26 -12.55
CA ALA A 60 -11.74 -7.05 -12.85
C ALA A 60 -10.85 -6.94 -11.61
N LEU A 61 -11.36 -6.31 -10.55
CA LEU A 61 -10.58 -5.96 -9.35
C LEU A 61 -10.77 -6.92 -8.16
N ARG A 62 -11.73 -7.85 -8.19
CA ARG A 62 -11.84 -8.89 -7.15
C ARG A 62 -10.59 -9.78 -7.10
N PRO A 63 -10.37 -10.53 -6.01
CA PRO A 63 -9.44 -11.65 -5.99
C PRO A 63 -9.65 -12.58 -7.20
N GLY A 64 -8.56 -12.89 -7.91
CA GLY A 64 -8.56 -13.67 -9.14
C GLY A 64 -9.15 -12.97 -10.38
N GLY A 65 -9.53 -11.70 -10.28
CA GLY A 65 -9.94 -10.87 -11.43
C GLY A 65 -8.73 -10.48 -12.29
N ALA A 66 -8.91 -10.34 -13.61
CA ALA A 66 -7.80 -10.16 -14.56
C ALA A 66 -6.85 -8.99 -14.21
N THR A 67 -7.39 -7.83 -13.79
CA THR A 67 -6.57 -6.68 -13.39
C THR A 67 -5.82 -6.97 -12.09
N THR A 68 -6.50 -7.55 -11.09
CA THR A 68 -5.88 -7.89 -9.82
C THR A 68 -4.78 -8.94 -9.97
N THR A 69 -5.02 -9.98 -10.78
CA THR A 69 -4.00 -11.00 -11.11
C THR A 69 -2.77 -10.39 -11.77
N ARG A 70 -2.98 -9.45 -12.71
CA ARG A 70 -1.88 -8.74 -13.37
C ARG A 70 -1.05 -7.90 -12.38
N LEU A 71 -1.70 -7.28 -11.41
CA LEU A 71 -1.03 -6.50 -10.35
C LEU A 71 -0.32 -7.40 -9.34
N ALA A 72 -0.95 -8.48 -8.89
CA ALA A 72 -0.39 -9.43 -7.93
C ALA A 72 0.94 -10.05 -8.40
N GLY A 73 1.14 -10.19 -9.71
CA GLY A 73 2.41 -10.65 -10.29
C GLY A 73 3.54 -9.60 -10.30
N ARG A 74 3.26 -8.33 -9.98
CA ARG A 74 4.20 -7.20 -10.15
C ARG A 74 4.33 -6.29 -8.92
N THR A 75 3.55 -6.52 -7.88
CA THR A 75 3.47 -5.62 -6.72
C THR A 75 3.64 -6.36 -5.41
N GLN A 76 4.26 -5.69 -4.43
CA GLN A 76 4.39 -6.14 -3.05
C GLN A 76 3.71 -5.13 -2.11
N ILE A 77 3.29 -5.58 -0.92
CA ILE A 77 2.72 -4.68 0.10
C ILE A 77 3.80 -3.81 0.71
N ALA A 78 5.00 -4.37 0.89
CA ALA A 78 6.18 -3.64 1.28
C ALA A 78 7.43 -4.16 0.57
N VAL A 79 8.39 -3.29 0.29
CA VAL A 79 9.67 -3.63 -0.36
C VAL A 79 10.82 -2.91 0.33
N ILE A 80 11.96 -3.59 0.45
CA ILE A 80 13.22 -2.99 0.93
C ILE A 80 14.09 -2.67 -0.27
N VAL A 81 14.58 -1.44 -0.35
CA VAL A 81 15.57 -1.00 -1.35
C VAL A 81 16.69 -0.29 -0.60
N GLY A 82 17.90 -0.86 -0.64
CA GLY A 82 19.01 -0.39 0.18
C GLY A 82 18.66 -0.43 1.67
N ASP A 83 18.81 0.70 2.35
CA ASP A 83 18.52 0.86 3.78
C ASP A 83 17.11 1.46 4.05
N THR A 84 16.18 1.33 3.10
CA THR A 84 14.84 1.91 3.19
C THR A 84 13.74 0.90 2.88
N VAL A 85 12.74 0.81 3.75
CA VAL A 85 11.51 0.05 3.49
C VAL A 85 10.39 0.97 3.02
N PHE A 86 9.68 0.57 1.96
CA PHE A 86 8.55 1.29 1.39
C PHE A 86 7.27 0.52 1.66
N VAL A 87 6.24 1.19 2.17
CA VAL A 87 4.94 0.59 2.50
C VAL A 87 3.84 1.64 2.41
N HIS A 88 2.60 1.28 2.07
CA HIS A 88 1.56 2.29 1.84
C HIS A 88 1.18 3.09 3.11
N GLY A 89 0.91 2.43 4.24
CA GLY A 89 0.50 3.09 5.50
C GLY A 89 1.48 2.94 6.68
N GLY A 90 2.22 1.83 6.79
CA GLY A 90 3.28 1.67 7.79
C GLY A 90 3.42 0.25 8.36
N LEU A 91 4.65 -0.16 8.73
CA LEU A 91 4.93 -1.46 9.35
C LEU A 91 5.15 -1.32 10.85
N ARG A 92 4.35 -2.01 11.65
CA ARG A 92 4.51 -2.10 13.10
C ARG A 92 5.31 -3.36 13.47
N PRO A 93 5.93 -3.42 14.66
CA PRO A 93 6.69 -4.59 15.09
C PRO A 93 5.88 -5.89 15.05
N SER A 94 4.58 -5.82 15.38
CA SER A 94 3.66 -6.96 15.30
C SER A 94 3.45 -7.50 13.88
N HIS A 95 3.63 -6.68 12.83
CA HIS A 95 3.61 -7.16 11.45
C HIS A 95 4.90 -7.91 11.08
N LEU A 96 5.95 -7.74 11.89
CA LEU A 96 7.30 -8.22 11.67
C LEU A 96 7.68 -9.32 12.68
N GLY A 97 6.68 -9.95 13.31
CA GLY A 97 6.86 -11.09 14.20
C GLY A 97 7.09 -10.74 15.68
N ALA A 98 7.18 -9.46 16.05
CA ALA A 98 7.33 -9.07 17.45
C ALA A 98 6.10 -9.47 18.27
N GLY A 99 6.33 -10.08 19.44
CA GLY A 99 5.28 -10.66 20.29
C GLY A 99 4.65 -11.95 19.74
N GLY A 100 5.19 -12.50 18.64
CA GLY A 100 4.78 -13.79 18.09
C GLY A 100 5.26 -14.97 18.92
N GLY A 101 4.59 -16.12 18.75
CA GLY A 101 4.99 -17.38 19.39
C GLY A 101 6.16 -18.07 18.67
N LYS A 102 6.61 -19.20 19.24
CA LYS A 102 7.66 -20.03 18.66
C LYS A 102 7.32 -20.44 17.21
N GLY A 103 8.25 -20.20 16.29
CA GLY A 103 8.08 -20.54 14.86
C GLY A 103 7.40 -19.48 14.01
N VAL A 104 6.99 -18.34 14.58
CA VAL A 104 6.53 -17.19 13.81
C VAL A 104 7.74 -16.52 13.14
N PRO A 105 7.74 -16.31 11.81
CA PRO A 105 8.81 -15.57 11.14
C PRO A 105 8.97 -14.16 11.72
N VAL A 106 10.21 -13.67 11.76
CA VAL A 106 10.56 -12.34 12.29
C VAL A 106 11.29 -11.54 11.22
N GLY A 107 11.16 -10.21 11.24
CA GLY A 107 11.92 -9.31 10.37
C GLY A 107 11.60 -9.49 8.90
N GLU A 108 12.63 -9.59 8.06
CA GLU A 108 12.48 -9.77 6.61
C GLU A 108 11.71 -11.06 6.24
N ALA A 109 11.85 -12.13 7.03
CA ALA A 109 11.10 -13.36 6.79
C ALA A 109 9.59 -13.16 7.03
N ALA A 110 9.21 -12.36 8.03
CA ALA A 110 7.83 -11.96 8.27
C ALA A 110 7.28 -11.10 7.13
N LEU A 111 8.07 -10.13 6.66
CA LEU A 111 7.74 -9.27 5.52
C LEU A 111 7.53 -10.10 4.24
N ALA A 112 8.41 -11.06 3.97
CA ALA A 112 8.29 -11.97 2.84
C ALA A 112 7.03 -12.85 2.94
N ALA A 113 6.72 -13.37 4.13
CA ALA A 113 5.50 -14.13 4.38
C ALA A 113 4.23 -13.29 4.16
N MET A 114 4.23 -12.04 4.62
CA MET A 114 3.13 -11.11 4.40
C MET A 114 2.93 -10.77 2.91
N ASN A 115 4.02 -10.50 2.19
CA ASN A 115 3.96 -10.25 0.74
C ASN A 115 3.41 -11.46 -0.02
N ARG A 116 3.87 -12.67 0.31
CA ARG A 116 3.36 -13.91 -0.29
C ARG A 116 1.88 -14.12 -0.01
N GLY A 117 1.46 -14.02 1.26
CA GLY A 117 0.05 -14.21 1.63
C GLY A 117 -0.87 -13.15 0.99
N CYS A 118 -0.39 -11.91 0.83
CA CYS A 118 -1.14 -10.90 0.07
C CYS A 118 -1.28 -11.30 -1.39
N ARG A 119 -0.18 -11.73 -2.03
CA ARG A 119 -0.20 -12.17 -3.43
C ARG A 119 -1.17 -13.34 -3.66
N GLU A 120 -1.10 -14.38 -2.82
CA GLU A 120 -2.01 -15.53 -2.87
C GLU A 120 -3.47 -15.09 -2.72
N TRP A 121 -3.76 -14.17 -1.80
CA TRP A 121 -5.10 -13.60 -1.66
C TRP A 121 -5.54 -12.83 -2.91
N LEU A 122 -4.69 -11.98 -3.48
CA LEU A 122 -5.02 -11.22 -4.69
C LEU A 122 -5.25 -12.14 -5.90
N LEU A 123 -4.51 -13.25 -6.00
CA LEU A 123 -4.72 -14.28 -7.02
C LEU A 123 -6.01 -15.08 -6.81
N GLY A 124 -6.59 -15.03 -5.61
CA GLY A 124 -7.77 -15.81 -5.24
C GLY A 124 -7.44 -17.22 -4.77
N ASP A 125 -6.17 -17.50 -4.48
CA ASP A 125 -5.66 -18.81 -4.06
C ASP A 125 -5.76 -18.99 -2.53
N ALA A 126 -5.91 -17.90 -1.78
CA ALA A 126 -5.98 -17.89 -0.31
C ALA A 126 -6.98 -16.84 0.21
N PRO A 127 -7.49 -17.02 1.45
CA PRO A 127 -8.30 -15.98 2.10
C PRO A 127 -7.44 -14.75 2.45
N LYS A 128 -8.11 -13.60 2.67
CA LYS A 128 -7.45 -12.35 3.07
C LYS A 128 -6.64 -12.54 4.37
N PRO A 129 -5.32 -12.31 4.36
CA PRO A 129 -4.47 -12.37 5.55
C PRO A 129 -4.97 -11.43 6.65
N ALA A 130 -4.90 -11.88 7.90
CA ALA A 130 -5.35 -11.11 9.06
C ALA A 130 -4.60 -9.77 9.19
N VAL A 131 -3.30 -9.75 8.87
CA VAL A 131 -2.44 -8.56 8.90
C VAL A 131 -2.92 -7.43 7.97
N LEU A 132 -3.72 -7.74 6.94
CA LEU A 132 -4.27 -6.73 6.02
C LEU A 132 -5.64 -6.19 6.47
N ARG A 133 -6.10 -6.54 7.67
CA ARG A 133 -7.41 -6.12 8.20
C ARG A 133 -7.26 -4.98 9.20
N GLY A 134 -8.25 -4.08 9.21
CA GLY A 134 -8.34 -2.98 10.16
C GLY A 134 -7.41 -1.80 9.87
N GLY A 135 -7.63 -0.72 10.62
CA GLY A 135 -6.94 0.56 10.45
C GLY A 135 -5.46 0.55 10.86
N SER A 136 -4.98 -0.49 11.53
CA SER A 136 -3.55 -0.65 11.82
C SER A 136 -2.80 -1.48 10.79
N SER A 137 -3.47 -2.01 9.77
CA SER A 137 -2.82 -2.82 8.74
C SER A 137 -1.78 -2.03 7.93
N PRO A 138 -0.80 -2.69 7.29
CA PRO A 138 0.24 -2.04 6.50
C PRO A 138 -0.25 -1.08 5.42
N VAL A 139 -1.49 -1.23 4.96
CA VAL A 139 -2.10 -0.41 3.90
C VAL A 139 -3.06 0.67 4.43
N TRP A 140 -3.43 0.65 5.71
CA TRP A 140 -4.39 1.61 6.29
C TRP A 140 -3.85 2.35 7.51
N SER A 141 -2.70 1.93 8.05
CA SER A 141 -2.07 2.56 9.19
C SER A 141 -1.84 4.04 8.94
N ARG A 142 -2.14 4.84 9.96
CA ARG A 142 -1.81 6.28 10.03
C ARG A 142 -0.82 6.60 11.15
N HIS A 143 -0.36 5.60 11.90
CA HIS A 143 0.44 5.77 13.13
C HIS A 143 1.68 6.63 12.90
N TYR A 144 2.37 6.46 11.77
CA TYR A 144 3.61 7.19 11.45
C TYR A 144 3.39 8.43 10.57
N SER A 145 2.15 8.86 10.38
CA SER A 145 1.82 9.98 9.47
C SER A 145 0.87 11.02 10.08
N ARG A 146 0.58 10.91 11.38
CA ARG A 146 -0.21 11.93 12.09
C ARG A 146 0.55 13.25 12.13
N VAL A 147 -0.18 14.35 12.01
CA VAL A 147 0.36 15.69 12.18
C VAL A 147 0.83 15.86 13.63
N GLY A 148 1.95 16.55 13.85
CA GLY A 148 2.48 16.82 15.19
C GLY A 148 3.11 15.62 15.90
N LEU A 149 3.56 14.60 15.15
CA LEU A 149 4.22 13.44 15.71
C LEU A 149 5.56 13.84 16.37
N LYS A 150 5.66 13.73 17.69
CA LYS A 150 6.87 14.07 18.45
C LYS A 150 7.90 12.94 18.37
N SER A 151 9.19 13.28 18.34
CA SER A 151 10.28 12.29 18.25
C SER A 151 10.33 11.29 19.42
N ASP A 152 9.86 11.69 20.60
CA ASP A 152 9.78 10.88 21.83
C ASP A 152 8.45 10.10 21.96
N SER A 153 7.59 10.15 20.94
CA SER A 153 6.30 9.46 20.97
C SER A 153 6.46 7.93 20.97
N PRO A 154 5.50 7.19 21.58
CA PRO A 154 5.45 5.73 21.49
C PRO A 154 5.46 5.21 20.05
N GLU A 155 4.86 5.94 19.11
CA GLU A 155 4.87 5.62 17.69
C GLU A 155 6.28 5.71 17.10
N CYS A 156 7.08 6.72 17.45
CA CYS A 156 8.48 6.79 17.01
C CYS A 156 9.36 5.71 17.66
N GLY A 157 9.05 5.28 18.88
CA GLY A 157 9.66 4.09 19.51
C GLY A 157 9.32 2.81 18.74
N SER A 158 8.03 2.60 18.47
CA SER A 158 7.52 1.46 17.68
C SER A 158 8.10 1.42 16.26
N LEU A 159 8.26 2.58 15.61
CA LEU A 159 8.94 2.69 14.32
C LEU A 159 10.39 2.21 14.43
N GLY A 160 11.10 2.63 15.48
CA GLY A 160 12.49 2.22 15.73
C GLY A 160 12.64 0.70 15.82
N GLU A 161 11.77 0.03 16.57
CA GLU A 161 11.75 -1.43 16.67
C GLU A 161 11.47 -2.09 15.31
N SER A 162 10.51 -1.59 14.52
CA SER A 162 10.26 -2.10 13.17
C SER A 162 11.50 -1.99 12.27
N LEU A 163 12.20 -0.86 12.32
CA LEU A 163 13.41 -0.63 11.53
C LEU A 163 14.56 -1.56 11.96
N GLN A 164 14.69 -1.81 13.26
CA GLN A 164 15.66 -2.76 13.82
C GLN A 164 15.39 -4.19 13.36
N LEU A 165 14.13 -4.65 13.44
CA LEU A 165 13.72 -5.99 12.98
C LEU A 165 14.00 -6.21 11.48
N LEU A 166 13.97 -5.15 10.69
CA LEU A 166 14.23 -5.17 9.25
C LEU A 166 15.67 -4.81 8.88
N HIS A 167 16.51 -4.44 9.84
CA HIS A 167 17.88 -3.96 9.59
C HIS A 167 17.97 -2.81 8.57
N VAL A 168 16.99 -1.90 8.56
CA VAL A 168 16.94 -0.71 7.68
C VAL A 168 17.01 0.58 8.49
N LYS A 169 17.35 1.71 7.85
CA LYS A 169 17.44 3.02 8.53
C LYS A 169 16.15 3.82 8.48
N ARG A 170 15.33 3.63 7.44
CA ARG A 170 14.19 4.50 7.17
C ARG A 170 12.97 3.73 6.66
N MET A 171 11.79 4.27 6.95
CA MET A 171 10.52 3.85 6.37
C MET A 171 9.93 4.99 5.52
N VAL A 172 9.43 4.66 4.33
CA VAL A 172 8.70 5.60 3.48
C VAL A 172 7.23 5.17 3.44
N VAL A 173 6.33 6.11 3.76
CA VAL A 173 4.89 5.89 3.88
C VAL A 173 4.09 6.92 3.09
N GLY A 174 2.91 6.52 2.62
CA GLY A 174 1.91 7.41 2.01
C GLY A 174 0.63 7.43 2.84
N HIS A 175 -0.52 7.28 2.16
CA HIS A 175 -1.86 7.04 2.72
C HIS A 175 -2.51 8.19 3.50
N THR A 176 -1.72 8.96 4.26
CA THR A 176 -2.18 10.12 5.02
C THR A 176 -1.65 11.39 4.37
N PRO A 177 -2.51 12.16 3.67
CA PRO A 177 -2.10 13.37 2.98
C PRO A 177 -1.38 14.34 3.93
N GLN A 178 -0.17 14.73 3.53
CA GLN A 178 0.64 15.80 4.10
C GLN A 178 0.44 17.03 3.20
N MET A 179 -0.59 17.83 3.50
CA MET A 179 -0.97 18.96 2.64
C MET A 179 0.11 20.05 2.54
N GLY A 180 1.06 20.08 3.48
CA GLY A 180 2.23 20.93 3.40
C GLY A 180 3.27 20.48 2.36
N GLY A 181 3.24 19.22 1.91
CA GLY A 181 4.29 18.58 1.11
C GLY A 181 4.94 17.40 1.84
N ILE A 182 5.90 16.76 1.18
CA ILE A 182 6.67 15.64 1.73
C ILE A 182 7.35 16.08 3.02
N SER A 183 7.33 15.22 4.04
CA SER A 183 7.89 15.55 5.34
C SER A 183 8.50 14.36 6.07
N GLY A 184 9.57 14.64 6.81
CA GLY A 184 10.24 13.69 7.70
C GLY A 184 9.72 13.82 9.13
N ALA A 185 9.70 12.70 9.85
CA ALA A 185 9.42 12.66 11.29
C ALA A 185 10.30 11.59 11.99
N CYS A 186 10.23 11.53 13.32
CA CYS A 186 11.04 10.62 14.15
C CYS A 186 12.55 10.71 13.82
N ASP A 187 13.06 11.94 13.73
CA ASP A 187 14.46 12.23 13.42
C ASP A 187 14.91 11.68 12.04
N GLY A 188 13.99 11.68 11.07
CA GLY A 188 14.25 11.26 9.69
C GLY A 188 14.15 9.75 9.46
N ARG A 189 13.72 9.00 10.49
CA ARG A 189 13.45 7.56 10.39
C ARG A 189 12.17 7.23 9.62
N VAL A 190 11.24 8.18 9.47
CA VAL A 190 10.09 8.04 8.57
C VAL A 190 9.94 9.24 7.64
N TRP A 191 9.61 8.96 6.37
CA TRP A 191 9.28 9.93 5.35
C TRP A 191 7.85 9.74 4.86
N ARG A 192 7.03 10.78 4.99
CA ARG A 192 5.61 10.82 4.65
C ARG A 192 5.47 11.50 3.28
N ILE A 193 5.18 10.71 2.25
CA ILE A 193 5.28 11.15 0.84
C ILE A 193 3.93 11.33 0.13
N ASP A 194 2.81 11.07 0.80
CA ASP A 194 1.49 11.38 0.24
C ASP A 194 1.24 12.88 0.40
N THR A 195 1.42 13.65 -0.67
CA THR A 195 1.22 15.10 -0.66
C THR A 195 -0.21 15.52 -0.98
N GLY A 196 -1.15 14.56 -1.14
CA GLY A 196 -2.48 14.87 -1.63
C GLY A 196 -2.50 15.31 -3.11
N MET A 197 -1.55 14.84 -3.94
CA MET A 197 -1.42 15.29 -5.34
C MET A 197 -2.63 14.98 -6.24
N ALA A 198 -3.56 14.13 -5.80
CA ALA A 198 -4.77 13.86 -6.59
C ALA A 198 -5.61 15.14 -6.71
N LYS A 199 -6.20 15.37 -7.89
CA LYS A 199 -7.01 16.56 -8.21
C LYS A 199 -8.07 16.90 -7.15
N ALA A 200 -8.64 15.88 -6.49
CA ALA A 200 -9.67 16.05 -5.47
C ALA A 200 -9.15 16.69 -4.17
N TYR A 201 -7.87 16.52 -3.84
CA TYR A 201 -7.22 17.11 -2.67
C TYR A 201 -6.48 18.41 -3.00
N GLY A 202 -5.99 18.54 -4.24
CA GLY A 202 -5.33 19.76 -4.72
C GLY A 202 -3.93 20.00 -4.14
N GLY A 203 -3.31 18.96 -3.58
CA GLY A 203 -1.95 19.02 -3.08
C GLY A 203 -0.90 19.11 -4.18
N MET A 204 0.33 19.45 -3.78
CA MET A 204 1.44 19.65 -4.71
C MET A 204 2.07 18.33 -5.18
N THR A 205 2.70 18.36 -6.36
CA THR A 205 3.50 17.23 -6.86
C THR A 205 4.94 17.37 -6.38
N GLU A 206 5.38 16.42 -5.56
CA GLU A 206 6.75 16.32 -5.07
C GLU A 206 7.24 14.87 -5.17
N ALA A 207 8.55 14.69 -5.25
CA ALA A 207 9.21 13.39 -5.20
C ALA A 207 10.27 13.37 -4.10
N LEU A 208 10.37 12.25 -3.39
CA LEU A 208 11.45 11.99 -2.44
C LEU A 208 12.61 11.35 -3.20
N GLU A 209 13.78 11.97 -3.11
CA GLU A 209 15.02 11.41 -3.66
C GLU A 209 15.92 10.93 -2.52
N ILE A 210 16.36 9.69 -2.63
CA ILE A 210 17.30 9.05 -1.69
C ILE A 210 18.53 8.64 -2.48
N GLU A 211 19.65 9.30 -2.24
CA GLU A 211 20.92 8.98 -2.87
C GLU A 211 21.57 7.75 -2.24
N ARG A 212 22.53 7.13 -2.93
CA ARG A 212 23.34 6.01 -2.39
C ARG A 212 24.10 6.39 -1.11
N SER A 213 24.45 7.66 -0.94
CA SER A 213 25.05 8.23 0.28
C SER A 213 24.11 8.19 1.49
N GLY A 214 22.81 7.94 1.26
CA GLY A 214 21.76 8.05 2.25
C GLY A 214 21.21 9.47 2.42
N LYS A 215 21.71 10.44 1.65
CA LYS A 215 21.21 11.82 1.61
C LYS A 215 19.78 11.85 1.06
N VAL A 216 18.92 12.62 1.72
CA VAL A 216 17.51 12.75 1.35
C VAL A 216 17.21 14.17 0.88
N ARG A 217 16.60 14.29 -0.30
CA ARG A 217 16.14 15.56 -0.91
C ARG A 217 14.68 15.44 -1.31
N ILE A 218 14.00 16.58 -1.38
CA ILE A 218 12.66 16.68 -1.93
C ILE A 218 12.75 17.44 -3.24
N LEU A 219 12.20 16.87 -4.30
CA LEU A 219 12.11 17.49 -5.61
C LEU A 219 10.70 18.03 -5.77
N ASN A 220 10.59 19.33 -5.91
CA ASN A 220 9.33 20.05 -6.10
C ASN A 220 9.26 20.58 -7.53
N ALA A 221 8.13 20.34 -8.21
CA ALA A 221 7.97 20.72 -9.61
C ALA A 221 8.11 22.24 -9.87
N MET A 222 7.84 23.08 -8.86
CA MET A 222 7.91 24.54 -8.96
C MET A 222 9.17 25.11 -8.31
N ALA A 223 9.58 24.59 -7.16
CA ALA A 223 10.68 25.13 -6.36
C ALA A 223 12.03 24.43 -6.58
N GLY A 224 12.09 23.38 -7.39
CA GLY A 224 13.32 22.60 -7.61
C GLY A 224 13.67 21.76 -6.38
N VAL A 225 14.92 21.85 -5.92
CA VAL A 225 15.40 21.05 -4.77
C VAL A 225 15.06 21.75 -3.46
N VAL A 226 14.22 21.11 -2.65
CA VAL A 226 13.90 21.50 -1.28
C VAL A 226 14.76 20.66 -0.31
N PRO A 227 15.64 21.26 0.50
CA PRO A 227 16.41 20.52 1.48
C PRO A 227 15.48 19.89 2.53
N SER A 228 15.79 18.65 2.91
CA SER A 228 15.02 17.87 3.89
C SER A 228 14.85 18.59 5.23
N SER A 229 15.85 19.38 5.66
CA SER A 229 15.82 20.15 6.91
C SER A 229 14.63 21.10 7.04
N PHE A 230 14.09 21.62 5.92
CA PHE A 230 12.90 22.48 5.93
C PHE A 230 11.59 21.72 6.14
N ARG A 231 11.64 20.38 6.10
CA ARG A 231 10.47 19.50 6.13
C ARG A 231 10.55 18.45 7.24
N MET A 232 11.42 18.67 8.24
CA MET A 232 11.55 17.82 9.42
C MET A 232 10.59 18.28 10.52
N ASN A 233 9.81 17.35 11.07
CA ASN A 233 8.82 17.58 12.13
C ASN A 233 7.74 18.67 11.86
N PRO A 234 7.16 18.80 10.63
CA PRO A 234 5.95 19.60 10.40
C PRO A 234 4.65 18.83 10.71
#